data_AF-A0A0P9FDJ4-F1
#
_entry.id   AF-A0A0P9FDJ4-F1
#
_cell.length_a   1.000
_cell.length_b   1.000
_cell.length_c   1.000
_cell.angle_alpha   90.00
_cell.angle_beta   90.00
_cell.angle_gamma   90.00
#
_symmetry.space_group_name_H-M   'P 1'
#
loop_
_entity.id
_entity.type
_entity.pdbx_description
1 polymer ?
#
loop_
_entity_poly.entity_id
_entity_poly.type
_entity_poly.pdbx_seq_one_letter_code
_entity_poly.pdbx_strand_id
1 'polypeptide(L)'
;MVGASSQSHIVPDSDVSFSAYYDVLGVPVHVSANDPEAFARVNETYAAFQQRQTAVPVFRAWLVRSAKGVEVSDTRGYAQLWPDIAAATIDLLDRMVHGVLAAFYARGIYAIHAGACVYRGAAVLIAGRSGQGKTTLVLGLLRKGFGLLSDEFAVAEPGAQRLLPYQRSIHIRPGTPELIPELAWVAERPQVRLGGGIEWTLTTSDLTHSFPGCLAEAAPLRHVLLLEGAPQPAAEPSIEPVAGAVAAMALVRGTWAASQDFAAGLARIASLLDDVRCARLRVGALDATTARIAGWLEAQP
;
A
#
# COMPACT_ATOMS: atom_id res chain seq x y z
N MET A 1 -11.87 12.51 43.14
CA MET A 1 -10.72 13.22 42.56
C MET A 1 -9.45 12.46 42.92
N VAL A 2 -8.99 11.61 42.01
CA VAL A 2 -7.66 11.00 42.03
C VAL A 2 -7.15 11.18 40.61
N GLY A 3 -6.12 12.00 40.46
CA GLY A 3 -5.61 12.44 39.16
C GLY A 3 -5.04 11.26 38.38
N ALA A 4 -5.62 11.02 37.21
CA ALA A 4 -4.98 10.20 36.18
C ALA A 4 -3.76 10.99 35.68
N SER A 5 -2.57 10.58 36.11
CA SER A 5 -1.31 11.06 35.55
C SER A 5 -1.28 10.70 34.07
N SER A 6 -1.43 11.70 33.20
CA SER A 6 -1.09 11.59 31.79
C SER A 6 0.42 11.38 31.70
N GLN A 7 0.87 10.12 31.67
CA GLN A 7 2.22 9.82 31.24
C GLN A 7 2.27 10.15 29.74
N SER A 8 2.70 11.37 29.45
CA SER A 8 3.28 11.71 28.17
C SER A 8 4.41 10.71 27.93
N HIS A 9 4.21 9.74 27.02
CA HIS A 9 5.31 8.96 26.48
C HIS A 9 6.21 9.93 25.72
N ILE A 10 7.22 10.42 26.41
CA ILE A 10 8.23 11.35 25.91
C ILE A 10 9.08 10.56 24.91
N VAL A 11 9.13 11.04 23.66
CA VAL A 11 10.17 10.64 22.71
C VAL A 11 11.51 10.85 23.42
N PRO A 12 12.42 9.86 23.52
CA PRO A 12 13.70 10.09 24.16
C PRO A 12 14.51 11.08 23.30
N ASP A 13 14.35 12.38 23.55
CA ASP A 13 14.98 13.48 22.80
C ASP A 13 16.52 13.45 22.86
N SER A 14 17.12 12.54 23.63
CA SER A 14 18.57 12.41 23.80
C SER A 14 19.25 11.36 22.91
N ASP A 15 18.51 10.46 22.27
CA ASP A 15 19.11 9.29 21.59
C ASP A 15 18.71 9.13 20.11
N VAL A 16 18.03 10.10 19.50
CA VAL A 16 17.53 10.00 18.11
C VAL A 16 18.20 10.98 17.16
N SER A 17 18.85 10.46 16.12
CA SER A 17 19.70 11.25 15.19
C SER A 17 18.98 11.68 13.92
N PHE A 18 17.94 10.96 13.52
CA PHE A 18 17.21 11.19 12.27
C PHE A 18 15.71 11.26 12.53
N SER A 19 15.03 12.18 11.86
CA SER A 19 13.59 12.35 12.01
C SER A 19 12.93 13.00 10.80
N ALA A 20 11.69 12.58 10.50
CA ALA A 20 10.87 13.13 9.45
C ALA A 20 9.38 13.12 9.82
N TYR A 21 8.64 13.99 9.15
CA TYR A 21 7.19 14.10 9.23
C TYR A 21 6.57 13.69 7.89
N TYR A 22 5.45 13.00 7.95
CA TYR A 22 4.71 12.53 6.78
C TYR A 22 3.24 12.93 6.89
N ASP A 23 2.63 13.30 5.77
CA ASP A 23 1.17 13.40 5.62
C ASP A 23 0.66 12.23 4.80
N VAL A 24 0.01 11.28 5.46
CA VAL A 24 -0.58 10.16 4.74
C VAL A 24 -2.07 10.41 4.61
N LEU A 25 -2.47 11.13 3.55
CA LEU A 25 -3.86 11.48 3.25
C LEU A 25 -4.61 12.12 4.44
N GLY A 26 -4.02 13.16 5.03
CA GLY A 26 -4.57 13.87 6.19
C GLY A 26 -4.26 13.21 7.53
N VAL A 27 -3.33 12.26 7.57
CA VAL A 27 -2.81 11.62 8.78
C VAL A 27 -1.37 12.09 9.02
N PRO A 28 -1.15 13.05 9.93
CA PRO A 28 0.18 13.50 10.31
C PRO A 28 0.90 12.41 11.11
N VAL A 29 2.01 11.90 10.56
CA VAL A 29 2.86 10.88 11.18
C VAL A 29 4.25 11.45 11.42
N HIS A 30 4.87 11.09 12.54
CA HIS A 30 6.25 11.44 12.86
C HIS A 30 7.05 10.17 13.13
N VAL A 31 8.21 10.06 12.48
CA VAL A 31 9.12 8.93 12.72
C VAL A 31 10.49 9.46 13.05
N SER A 32 11.15 8.79 13.98
CA SER A 32 12.52 9.11 14.35
C SER A 32 13.33 7.83 14.59
N ALA A 33 14.58 7.79 14.13
CA ALA A 33 15.47 6.67 14.38
C ALA A 33 16.90 7.15 14.63
N ASN A 34 17.67 6.37 15.38
CA ASN A 34 19.09 6.67 15.62
C ASN A 34 20.05 5.87 14.74
N ASP A 35 19.49 4.99 13.91
CA ASP A 35 20.21 4.23 12.90
C ASP A 35 19.90 4.82 11.50
N PRO A 36 20.92 5.24 10.73
CA PRO A 36 20.72 5.90 9.44
C PRO A 36 20.12 4.98 8.38
N GLU A 37 20.44 3.68 8.43
CA GLU A 37 19.98 2.72 7.43
C GLU A 37 18.49 2.47 7.61
N ALA A 38 18.06 2.20 8.85
CA ALA A 38 16.64 2.05 9.18
C ALA A 38 15.83 3.29 8.80
N PHE A 39 16.32 4.49 9.12
CA PHE A 39 15.65 5.74 8.76
C PHE A 39 15.56 5.95 7.25
N ALA A 40 16.63 5.65 6.52
CA ALA A 40 16.64 5.74 5.05
C ALA A 40 15.59 4.82 4.43
N ARG A 41 15.36 3.62 4.98
CA ARG A 41 14.31 2.71 4.51
C ARG A 41 12.90 3.28 4.74
N VAL A 42 12.66 3.89 5.89
CA VAL A 42 11.38 4.57 6.16
C VAL A 42 11.14 5.71 5.17
N ASN A 43 12.14 6.57 4.97
CA ASN A 43 12.06 7.67 4.00
C ASN A 43 11.87 7.18 2.58
N GLU A 44 12.62 6.18 2.14
CA GLU A 44 12.46 5.59 0.80
C GLU A 44 11.04 5.06 0.62
N THR A 45 10.46 4.48 1.66
CA THR A 45 9.13 3.86 1.61
C THR A 45 8.00 4.89 1.57
N TYR A 46 8.08 5.94 2.39
CA TYR A 46 7.06 6.98 2.54
C TYR A 46 7.43 8.32 1.87
N ALA A 47 8.39 8.32 0.95
CA ALA A 47 8.95 9.51 0.32
C ALA A 47 7.87 10.46 -0.24
N ALA A 48 6.85 9.89 -0.91
CA ALA A 48 5.75 10.65 -1.51
C ALA A 48 4.90 11.44 -0.50
N PHE A 49 4.97 11.06 0.77
CA PHE A 49 4.19 11.67 1.85
C PHE A 49 5.03 12.59 2.73
N GLN A 50 6.35 12.67 2.51
CA GLN A 50 7.24 13.45 3.35
C GLN A 50 6.96 14.95 3.20
N GLN A 51 6.78 15.64 4.32
CA GLN A 51 6.55 17.08 4.35
C GLN A 51 7.18 17.75 5.57
N ARG A 52 7.16 19.08 5.60
CA ARG A 52 7.44 19.82 6.84
C ARG A 52 6.33 19.56 7.84
N GLN A 53 6.62 19.70 9.13
CA GLN A 53 5.60 19.60 10.16
C GLN A 53 4.56 20.73 9.97
N THR A 54 3.35 20.36 9.58
CA THR A 54 2.22 21.27 9.41
C THR A 54 1.16 21.09 10.50
N ALA A 55 1.19 19.97 11.22
CA ALA A 55 0.23 19.62 12.27
C ALA A 55 0.89 18.80 13.39
N VAL A 56 0.18 18.65 14.51
CA VAL A 56 0.59 17.72 15.58
C VAL A 56 0.45 16.29 15.08
N PRO A 57 1.51 15.46 15.14
CA PRO A 57 1.43 14.06 14.76
C PRO A 57 0.37 13.31 15.57
N VAL A 58 -0.52 12.61 14.87
CA VAL A 58 -1.52 11.72 15.51
C VAL A 58 -0.97 10.33 15.80
N PHE A 59 0.16 9.99 15.17
CA PHE A 59 0.92 8.78 15.40
C PHE A 59 2.41 9.11 15.35
N ARG A 60 3.16 8.59 16.32
CA ARG A 60 4.63 8.61 16.26
C ARG A 60 5.18 7.21 16.51
N ALA A 61 6.24 6.87 15.80
CA ALA A 61 7.00 5.65 16.02
C ALA A 61 8.49 5.97 16.01
N TRP A 62 9.26 5.24 16.79
CA TRP A 62 10.70 5.43 16.86
C TRP A 62 11.47 4.14 17.00
N LEU A 63 12.72 4.18 16.53
CA LEU A 63 13.67 3.08 16.61
C LEU A 63 14.96 3.54 17.29
N VAL A 64 15.38 2.80 18.31
CA VAL A 64 16.59 3.08 19.09
C VAL A 64 17.46 1.83 19.14
N ARG A 65 18.59 1.90 18.45
CA ARG A 65 19.67 0.93 18.53
C ARG A 65 20.54 1.22 19.76
N SER A 66 20.79 0.19 20.56
CA SER A 66 21.59 0.26 21.78
C SER A 66 22.48 -0.98 21.91
N ALA A 67 23.28 -1.05 22.97
CA ALA A 67 24.07 -2.25 23.30
C ALA A 67 23.21 -3.49 23.63
N LYS A 68 21.93 -3.31 23.97
CA LYS A 68 21.00 -4.42 24.32
C LYS A 68 20.27 -5.00 23.12
N GLY A 69 20.35 -4.36 21.96
CA GLY A 69 19.57 -4.67 20.77
C GLY A 69 18.92 -3.42 20.17
N VAL A 70 17.92 -3.63 19.32
CA VAL A 70 17.21 -2.54 18.62
C VAL A 70 15.77 -2.49 19.09
N GLU A 71 15.38 -1.43 19.78
CA GLU A 71 14.02 -1.25 20.26
C GLU A 71 13.19 -0.46 19.24
N VAL A 72 11.97 -0.91 18.99
CA VAL A 72 10.94 -0.20 18.23
C VAL A 72 9.77 0.10 19.15
N SER A 73 9.34 1.36 19.18
CA SER A 73 8.30 1.83 20.08
C SER A 73 7.36 2.82 19.37
N ASP A 74 6.13 2.97 19.86
CA ASP A 74 5.16 3.92 19.29
C ASP A 74 4.23 4.59 20.32
N THR A 75 3.51 5.63 19.89
CA THR A 75 2.57 6.38 20.75
C THR A 75 1.30 5.62 21.11
N ARG A 76 1.14 4.39 20.65
CA ARG A 76 0.02 3.51 20.99
C ARG A 76 0.41 2.51 22.10
N GLY A 77 1.58 2.69 22.70
CA GLY A 77 2.08 1.86 23.81
C GLY A 77 2.78 0.59 23.34
N TYR A 78 3.10 0.46 22.05
CA TYR A 78 3.94 -0.62 21.58
C TYR A 78 5.41 -0.35 21.96
N ALA A 79 6.11 -1.38 22.41
CA ALA A 79 7.55 -1.39 22.62
C ALA A 79 8.06 -2.83 22.48
N GLN A 80 8.99 -3.07 21.56
CA GLN A 80 9.57 -4.38 21.33
C GLN A 80 11.06 -4.29 21.01
N LEU A 81 11.84 -5.19 21.64
CA LEU A 81 13.27 -5.33 21.39
C LEU A 81 13.52 -6.41 20.34
N TRP A 82 14.34 -6.09 19.35
CA TRP A 82 14.73 -6.95 18.24
C TRP A 82 16.23 -7.28 18.29
N PRO A 83 16.62 -8.47 17.82
CA PRO A 83 18.01 -8.91 17.84
C PRO A 83 18.87 -8.19 16.79
N ASP A 84 18.26 -7.67 15.72
CA ASP A 84 18.97 -7.04 14.61
C ASP A 84 18.18 -5.86 14.00
N ILE A 85 18.90 -5.02 13.27
CA ILE A 85 18.38 -3.79 12.67
C ILE A 85 17.38 -4.06 11.53
N ALA A 86 17.51 -5.16 10.80
CA ALA A 86 16.63 -5.47 9.68
C ALA A 86 15.24 -5.85 10.19
N ALA A 87 15.17 -6.73 11.19
CA ALA A 87 13.91 -7.10 11.84
C ALA A 87 13.23 -5.88 12.49
N ALA A 88 14.00 -5.03 13.19
CA ALA A 88 13.49 -3.79 13.76
C ALA A 88 12.99 -2.79 12.70
N THR A 89 13.66 -2.70 11.54
CA THR A 89 13.23 -1.81 10.45
C THR A 89 11.91 -2.28 9.83
N ILE A 90 11.75 -3.60 9.63
CA ILE A 90 10.50 -4.19 9.16
C ILE A 90 9.38 -3.91 10.16
N ASP A 91 9.65 -4.09 11.46
CA ASP A 91 8.68 -3.81 12.51
C ASP A 91 8.30 -2.32 12.56
N LEU A 92 9.26 -1.40 12.46
CA LEU A 92 9.00 0.04 12.41
C LEU A 92 8.09 0.42 11.24
N LEU A 93 8.35 -0.13 10.04
CA LEU A 93 7.48 0.08 8.87
C LEU A 93 6.08 -0.50 9.10
N ASP A 94 5.99 -1.68 9.72
CA ASP A 94 4.71 -2.29 10.08
C ASP A 94 3.95 -1.45 11.12
N ARG A 95 4.65 -0.85 12.10
CA ARG A 95 4.06 0.10 13.05
C ARG A 95 3.49 1.33 12.34
N MET A 96 4.20 1.87 11.36
CA MET A 96 3.68 2.97 10.54
C MET A 96 2.40 2.59 9.80
N VAL A 97 2.38 1.44 9.13
CA VAL A 97 1.18 0.94 8.43
C VAL A 97 0.02 0.84 9.41
N HIS A 98 0.20 0.17 10.55
CA HIS A 98 -0.86 0.01 11.55
C HIS A 98 -1.32 1.33 12.18
N GLY A 99 -0.40 2.28 12.40
CA GLY A 99 -0.70 3.62 12.88
C GLY A 99 -1.56 4.41 11.90
N VAL A 100 -1.19 4.41 10.62
CA VAL A 100 -1.95 5.04 9.53
C VAL A 100 -3.32 4.41 9.38
N LEU A 101 -3.40 3.07 9.34
CA LEU A 101 -4.68 2.35 9.18
C LEU A 101 -5.65 2.62 10.34
N ALA A 102 -5.15 2.66 11.57
CA ALA A 102 -5.96 3.02 12.74
C ALA A 102 -6.46 4.48 12.65
N ALA A 103 -5.59 5.39 12.21
CA ALA A 103 -5.95 6.80 12.02
C ALA A 103 -6.95 7.00 10.87
N PHE A 104 -6.85 6.22 9.79
CA PHE A 104 -7.84 6.16 8.71
C PHE A 104 -9.20 5.69 9.22
N TYR A 105 -9.23 4.58 9.95
CA TYR A 105 -10.47 4.05 10.50
C TYR A 105 -11.19 5.04 11.42
N ALA A 106 -10.44 5.74 12.28
CA ALA A 106 -11.01 6.79 13.15
C ALA A 106 -11.60 7.99 12.36
N ARG A 107 -11.18 8.18 11.10
CA ARG A 107 -11.67 9.22 10.18
C ARG A 107 -12.71 8.70 9.18
N GLY A 108 -13.12 7.43 9.29
CA GLY A 108 -14.02 6.80 8.32
C GLY A 108 -13.40 6.60 6.94
N ILE A 109 -12.07 6.59 6.84
CA ILE A 109 -11.31 6.24 5.63
C ILE A 109 -11.06 4.72 5.64
N TYR A 110 -11.27 4.04 4.51
CA TYR A 110 -11.15 2.59 4.43
C TYR A 110 -10.05 2.19 3.47
N ALA A 111 -9.06 1.45 3.98
CA ALA A 111 -8.00 0.86 3.19
C ALA A 111 -8.29 -0.62 2.93
N ILE A 112 -8.31 -0.99 1.66
CA ILE A 112 -8.52 -2.36 1.18
C ILE A 112 -7.19 -2.87 0.64
N HIS A 113 -6.71 -4.01 1.13
CA HIS A 113 -5.45 -4.60 0.66
C HIS A 113 -5.56 -5.09 -0.79
N ALA A 114 -5.24 -4.18 -1.72
CA ALA A 114 -5.42 -4.32 -3.15
C ALA A 114 -4.59 -3.26 -3.88
N GLY A 115 -4.17 -3.59 -5.10
CA GLY A 115 -3.66 -2.59 -6.03
C GLY A 115 -4.80 -1.78 -6.61
N ALA A 116 -4.55 -0.52 -6.97
CA ALA A 116 -5.51 0.36 -7.60
C ALA A 116 -4.83 1.19 -8.69
N CYS A 117 -5.46 1.20 -9.87
CA CYS A 117 -5.02 2.00 -11.01
C CYS A 117 -6.20 2.83 -11.54
N VAL A 118 -5.90 3.82 -12.38
CA VAL A 118 -6.86 4.64 -13.12
C VAL A 118 -6.67 4.43 -14.61
N TYR A 119 -7.76 4.18 -15.30
CA TYR A 119 -7.81 4.13 -16.75
C TYR A 119 -8.94 5.01 -17.25
N ARG A 120 -8.63 5.98 -18.11
CA ARG A 120 -9.62 6.92 -18.68
C ARG A 120 -10.53 7.58 -17.63
N GLY A 121 -9.95 7.98 -16.49
CA GLY A 121 -10.67 8.64 -15.40
C GLY A 121 -11.49 7.72 -14.48
N ALA A 122 -11.43 6.40 -14.68
CA ALA A 122 -12.10 5.42 -13.84
C ALA A 122 -11.09 4.57 -13.07
N ALA A 123 -11.31 4.38 -11.77
CA ALA A 123 -10.47 3.52 -10.95
C ALA A 123 -10.85 2.04 -11.13
N VAL A 124 -9.81 1.20 -11.19
CA VAL A 124 -9.88 -0.26 -11.16
C VAL A 124 -9.12 -0.78 -9.95
N LEU A 125 -9.80 -1.62 -9.16
CA LEU A 125 -9.25 -2.25 -7.97
C LEU A 125 -8.86 -3.69 -8.30
N ILE A 126 -7.63 -4.08 -7.98
CA ILE A 126 -7.04 -5.38 -8.27
C ILE A 126 -6.79 -6.10 -6.94
N ALA A 127 -7.67 -7.04 -6.62
CA ALA A 127 -7.63 -7.75 -5.35
C ALA A 127 -7.23 -9.21 -5.54
N GLY A 128 -6.37 -9.69 -4.65
CA GLY A 128 -5.84 -11.05 -4.70
C GLY A 128 -4.99 -11.32 -3.48
N ARG A 129 -4.85 -12.60 -3.14
CA ARG A 129 -3.92 -13.06 -2.08
C ARG A 129 -2.48 -12.68 -2.42
N SER A 130 -1.62 -12.66 -1.40
CA SER A 130 -0.17 -12.53 -1.60
C SER A 130 0.34 -13.60 -2.58
N GLY A 131 1.27 -13.23 -3.45
CA GLY A 131 1.83 -14.13 -4.47
C GLY A 131 1.01 -14.29 -5.76
N GLN A 132 -0.21 -13.74 -5.87
CA GLN A 132 -1.00 -13.81 -7.11
C GLN A 132 -0.59 -12.77 -8.18
N GLY A 133 0.49 -12.03 -7.96
CA GLY A 133 1.05 -11.10 -8.96
C GLY A 133 0.39 -9.72 -9.03
N LYS A 134 -0.30 -9.26 -7.97
CA LYS A 134 -0.91 -7.90 -7.91
C LYS A 134 0.09 -6.81 -8.31
N THR A 135 1.25 -6.79 -7.66
CA THR A 135 2.27 -5.77 -7.87
C THR A 135 2.84 -5.79 -9.29
N THR A 136 3.18 -6.98 -9.79
CA THR A 136 3.63 -7.14 -11.18
C THR A 136 2.55 -6.71 -12.17
N LEU A 137 1.27 -6.98 -11.89
CA LEU A 137 0.16 -6.57 -12.75
C LEU A 137 -0.08 -5.06 -12.71
N VAL A 138 -0.03 -4.42 -11.53
CA VAL A 138 -0.11 -2.96 -11.37
C VAL A 138 0.97 -2.28 -12.20
N LEU A 139 2.23 -2.70 -12.06
CA LEU A 139 3.35 -2.16 -12.83
C LEU A 139 3.18 -2.42 -14.34
N GLY A 140 2.72 -3.60 -14.72
CA GLY A 140 2.40 -3.92 -16.12
C GLY A 140 1.30 -3.05 -16.72
N LEU A 141 0.31 -2.63 -15.92
CA LEU A 141 -0.74 -1.70 -16.36
C LEU A 141 -0.21 -0.28 -16.57
N LEU A 142 0.79 0.17 -15.79
CA LEU A 142 1.42 1.48 -16.01
C LEU A 142 2.04 1.57 -17.42
N ARG A 143 2.61 0.46 -17.93
CA ARG A 143 3.10 0.35 -19.32
C ARG A 143 2.01 0.55 -20.37
N LYS A 144 0.74 0.30 -20.02
CA LYS A 144 -0.43 0.48 -20.89
C LYS A 144 -1.11 1.85 -20.68
N GLY A 145 -0.44 2.79 -20.02
CA GLY A 145 -0.95 4.15 -19.80
C GLY A 145 -1.96 4.27 -18.67
N PHE A 146 -2.03 3.28 -17.77
CA PHE A 146 -2.81 3.42 -16.54
C PHE A 146 -2.03 4.31 -15.57
N GLY A 147 -2.76 5.07 -14.76
CA GLY A 147 -2.18 5.79 -13.64
C GLY A 147 -2.26 4.98 -12.34
N LEU A 148 -1.26 5.08 -11.48
CA LEU A 148 -1.16 4.44 -10.18
C LEU A 148 -1.93 5.25 -9.14
N LEU A 149 -2.84 4.59 -8.43
CA LEU A 149 -3.36 5.08 -7.14
C LEU A 149 -2.61 4.44 -5.97
N SER A 150 -2.37 3.12 -6.02
CA SER A 150 -1.72 2.37 -4.95
C SER A 150 -1.34 0.95 -5.40
N ASP A 151 -0.31 0.36 -4.80
CA ASP A 151 0.00 -1.06 -4.95
C ASP A 151 -0.46 -1.91 -3.75
N GLU A 152 -0.48 -1.33 -2.57
CA GLU A 152 -0.65 -2.06 -1.31
C GLU A 152 -2.06 -1.91 -0.71
N PHE A 153 -2.57 -0.67 -0.72
CA PHE A 153 -3.86 -0.32 -0.12
C PHE A 153 -4.64 0.62 -1.04
N ALA A 154 -5.75 0.13 -1.59
CA ALA A 154 -6.75 0.97 -2.22
C ALA A 154 -7.51 1.73 -1.13
N VAL A 155 -7.33 3.05 -1.06
CA VAL A 155 -7.93 3.90 -0.04
C VAL A 155 -9.23 4.50 -0.58
N ALA A 156 -10.36 4.10 -0.02
CA ALA A 156 -11.67 4.65 -0.34
C ALA A 156 -11.92 5.95 0.41
N GLU A 157 -12.38 6.97 -0.31
CA GLU A 157 -12.74 8.27 0.25
C GLU A 157 -14.00 8.16 1.12
N PRO A 158 -14.04 8.76 2.31
CA PRO A 158 -15.22 8.73 3.17
C PRO A 158 -16.44 9.37 2.48
N GLY A 159 -17.53 8.62 2.39
CA GLY A 159 -18.80 9.12 1.84
C GLY A 159 -18.82 9.33 0.32
N ALA A 160 -17.78 8.92 -0.40
CA ALA A 160 -17.72 9.01 -1.87
C ALA A 160 -17.29 7.67 -2.49
N GLN A 161 -17.83 7.35 -3.65
CA GLN A 161 -17.45 6.15 -4.43
C GLN A 161 -16.17 6.40 -5.25
N ARG A 162 -15.11 6.87 -4.58
CA ARG A 162 -13.85 7.28 -5.18
C ARG A 162 -12.67 6.71 -4.40
N LEU A 163 -11.59 6.39 -5.10
CA LEU A 163 -10.32 6.00 -4.50
C LEU A 163 -9.36 7.19 -4.47
N LEU A 164 -8.63 7.33 -3.36
CA LEU A 164 -7.60 8.34 -3.13
C LEU A 164 -6.21 7.79 -3.48
N PRO A 165 -5.26 8.65 -3.91
CA PRO A 165 -3.89 8.23 -4.21
C PRO A 165 -3.12 7.88 -2.93
N TYR A 166 -2.86 6.60 -2.69
CA TYR A 166 -1.96 6.10 -1.65
C TYR A 166 -0.67 5.60 -2.31
N GLN A 167 0.13 6.54 -2.81
CA GLN A 167 1.31 6.27 -3.64
C GLN A 167 2.58 6.05 -2.79
N ARG A 168 2.50 5.15 -1.81
CA ARG A 168 3.69 4.61 -1.12
C ARG A 168 4.59 3.92 -2.14
N SER A 169 5.89 3.85 -1.88
CA SER A 169 6.82 3.11 -2.72
C SER A 169 6.40 1.64 -2.89
N ILE A 170 6.66 1.10 -4.07
CA ILE A 170 6.28 -0.26 -4.46
C ILE A 170 7.43 -1.22 -4.15
N HIS A 171 7.15 -2.29 -3.41
CA HIS A 171 8.13 -3.32 -3.08
C HIS A 171 8.04 -4.47 -4.09
N ILE A 172 9.10 -4.71 -4.85
CA ILE A 172 9.13 -5.72 -5.91
C ILE A 172 10.02 -6.91 -5.54
N ARG A 173 9.67 -8.07 -6.10
CA ARG A 173 10.34 -9.36 -5.93
C ARG A 173 11.11 -9.73 -7.19
N PRO A 174 12.06 -10.69 -7.11
CA PRO A 174 12.62 -11.35 -8.29
C PRO A 174 11.56 -11.76 -9.30
N GLY A 175 11.89 -11.65 -10.58
CA GLY A 175 10.97 -11.95 -11.69
C GLY A 175 10.18 -10.73 -12.18
N THR A 176 10.02 -9.67 -11.37
CA THR A 176 9.27 -8.48 -11.80
C THR A 176 10.05 -7.63 -12.81
N PRO A 177 11.33 -7.27 -12.58
CA PRO A 177 12.12 -6.53 -13.58
C PRO A 177 12.30 -7.29 -14.90
N GLU A 178 12.35 -8.62 -14.87
CA GLU A 178 12.49 -9.47 -16.07
C GLU A 178 11.24 -9.45 -16.95
N LEU A 179 10.07 -9.21 -16.36
CA LEU A 179 8.79 -9.09 -17.06
C LEU A 179 8.50 -7.67 -17.54
N ILE A 180 9.25 -6.68 -17.05
CA ILE A 180 9.00 -5.25 -17.25
C ILE A 180 10.31 -4.57 -17.67
N PRO A 181 10.59 -4.47 -18.98
CA PRO A 181 11.87 -3.95 -19.49
C PRO A 181 12.22 -2.54 -18.99
N GLU A 182 11.22 -1.69 -18.75
CA GLU A 182 11.37 -0.33 -18.21
C GLU A 182 11.92 -0.31 -16.77
N LEU A 183 11.97 -1.46 -16.10
CA LEU A 183 12.52 -1.67 -14.77
C LEU A 183 13.84 -2.46 -14.78
N ALA A 184 14.40 -2.79 -15.94
CA ALA A 184 15.63 -3.60 -16.03
C ALA A 184 16.81 -2.99 -15.24
N TRP A 185 16.89 -1.67 -15.21
CA TRP A 185 17.89 -0.89 -14.46
C TRP A 185 17.82 -1.11 -12.93
N VAL A 186 16.68 -1.60 -12.40
CA VAL A 186 16.51 -1.88 -10.97
C VAL A 186 17.39 -3.03 -10.51
N ALA A 187 17.68 -3.99 -11.40
CA ALA A 187 18.55 -5.12 -11.09
C ALA A 187 20.01 -4.70 -10.78
N GLU A 188 20.40 -3.47 -11.15
CA GLU A 188 21.71 -2.90 -10.84
C GLU A 188 21.77 -2.30 -9.42
N ARG A 189 20.63 -2.14 -8.73
CA ARG A 189 20.56 -1.65 -7.36
C ARG A 189 20.85 -2.76 -6.33
N PRO A 190 21.48 -2.42 -5.19
CA PRO A 190 21.57 -3.34 -4.06
C PRO A 190 20.20 -3.85 -3.62
N GLN A 191 20.10 -5.16 -3.36
CA GLN A 191 18.87 -5.76 -2.86
C GLN A 191 18.57 -5.29 -1.43
N VAL A 192 17.31 -4.93 -1.20
CA VAL A 192 16.78 -4.51 0.09
C VAL A 192 16.04 -5.68 0.73
N ARG A 193 16.59 -6.27 1.79
CA ARG A 193 15.97 -7.40 2.49
C ARG A 193 14.89 -6.91 3.47
N LEU A 194 13.70 -6.59 2.97
CA LEU A 194 12.52 -6.20 3.77
C LEU A 194 11.63 -7.40 4.18
N GLY A 195 12.18 -8.61 4.14
CA GLY A 195 11.43 -9.83 4.42
C GLY A 195 10.53 -10.26 3.26
N GLY A 196 9.96 -11.47 3.39
CA GLY A 196 9.00 -12.00 2.43
C GLY A 196 9.52 -12.22 1.01
N GLY A 197 10.82 -12.12 0.73
CA GLY A 197 11.39 -12.23 -0.63
C GLY A 197 11.30 -10.94 -1.45
N ILE A 198 11.05 -9.81 -0.80
CA ILE A 198 11.20 -8.47 -1.41
C ILE A 198 12.68 -8.21 -1.61
N GLU A 199 13.02 -7.64 -2.77
CA GLU A 199 14.40 -7.34 -3.14
C GLU A 199 14.62 -5.89 -3.56
N TRP A 200 13.62 -5.19 -4.09
CA TRP A 200 13.79 -3.78 -4.45
C TRP A 200 12.58 -2.94 -4.08
N THR A 201 12.82 -1.63 -3.95
CA THR A 201 11.80 -0.62 -3.71
C THR A 201 11.82 0.37 -4.88
N LEU A 202 10.63 0.71 -5.38
CA LEU A 202 10.43 1.74 -6.39
C LEU A 202 9.71 2.93 -5.76
N THR A 203 10.41 4.05 -5.64
CA THR A 203 9.82 5.32 -5.21
C THR A 203 8.93 5.91 -6.30
N THR A 204 8.11 6.91 -5.97
CA THR A 204 7.35 7.66 -6.99
C THR A 204 8.26 8.28 -8.04
N SER A 205 9.45 8.76 -7.66
CA SER A 205 10.46 9.25 -8.59
C SER A 205 10.92 8.16 -9.57
N ASP A 206 11.21 6.95 -9.07
CA ASP A 206 11.58 5.80 -9.91
C ASP A 206 10.45 5.43 -10.87
N LEU A 207 9.21 5.44 -10.39
CA LEU A 207 8.03 5.16 -11.20
C LEU A 207 7.83 6.22 -12.29
N THR A 208 8.02 7.50 -11.98
CA THR A 208 7.92 8.57 -12.99
C THR A 208 9.08 8.55 -14.00
N HIS A 209 10.24 8.03 -13.61
CA HIS A 209 11.36 7.81 -14.52
C HIS A 209 11.05 6.70 -15.53
N SER A 210 10.55 5.55 -15.06
CA SER A 210 10.21 4.40 -15.92
C SER A 210 8.90 4.59 -16.68
N PHE A 211 7.92 5.27 -16.08
CA PHE A 211 6.57 5.47 -16.60
C PHE A 211 6.15 6.94 -16.44
N PRO A 212 6.53 7.83 -17.36
CA PRO A 212 6.19 9.26 -17.27
C PRO A 212 4.68 9.49 -17.18
N GLY A 213 4.23 10.31 -16.22
CA GLY A 213 2.82 10.62 -16.02
C GLY A 213 2.00 9.49 -15.37
N CYS A 214 2.64 8.48 -14.81
CA CYS A 214 1.95 7.33 -14.22
C CYS A 214 1.32 7.59 -12.85
N LEU A 215 1.46 8.76 -12.22
CA LEU A 215 0.83 9.03 -10.92
C LEU A 215 -0.58 9.58 -11.15
N ALA A 216 -1.60 8.86 -10.67
CA ALA A 216 -2.99 9.28 -10.84
C ALA A 216 -3.50 10.14 -9.68
N GLU A 217 -4.46 11.00 -10.00
CA GLU A 217 -5.33 11.67 -9.04
C GLU A 217 -6.49 10.77 -8.61
N ALA A 218 -7.22 11.19 -7.57
CA ALA A 218 -8.39 10.47 -7.08
C ALA A 218 -9.45 10.26 -8.18
N ALA A 219 -9.97 9.03 -8.31
CA ALA A 219 -10.88 8.66 -9.39
C ALA A 219 -12.03 7.75 -8.93
N PRO A 220 -13.25 7.88 -9.50
CA PRO A 220 -14.40 7.07 -9.13
C PRO A 220 -14.14 5.57 -9.36
N LEU A 221 -14.52 4.74 -8.39
CA LEU A 221 -14.42 3.29 -8.55
C LEU A 221 -15.50 2.81 -9.52
N ARG A 222 -15.07 2.17 -10.61
CA ARG A 222 -15.97 1.58 -11.62
C ARG A 222 -15.73 0.11 -11.87
N HIS A 223 -14.55 -0.39 -11.48
CA HIS A 223 -14.16 -1.77 -11.79
C HIS A 223 -13.45 -2.46 -10.63
N VAL A 224 -13.76 -3.74 -10.43
CA VAL A 224 -13.01 -4.64 -9.55
C VAL A 224 -12.60 -5.90 -10.30
N LEU A 225 -11.32 -6.24 -10.22
CA LEU A 225 -10.74 -7.47 -10.72
C LEU A 225 -10.25 -8.31 -9.54
N LEU A 226 -10.85 -9.49 -9.38
CA LEU A 226 -10.45 -10.49 -8.39
C LEU A 226 -9.49 -11.49 -9.05
N LEU A 227 -8.23 -11.51 -8.63
CA LEU A 227 -7.26 -12.47 -9.14
C LEU A 227 -7.65 -13.90 -8.72
N GLU A 228 -7.61 -14.81 -9.68
CA GLU A 228 -7.92 -16.23 -9.49
C GLU A 228 -6.68 -17.10 -9.74
N GLY A 229 -6.13 -17.64 -8.65
CA GLY A 229 -5.01 -18.59 -8.70
C GLY A 229 -3.66 -17.93 -8.91
N ALA A 230 -2.62 -18.76 -9.00
CA ALA A 230 -1.29 -18.29 -9.36
C ALA A 230 -1.24 -17.86 -10.84
N PRO A 231 -0.40 -16.88 -11.23
CA PRO A 231 -0.17 -16.56 -12.63
C PRO A 231 0.25 -17.78 -13.45
N GLN A 232 -0.30 -17.91 -14.65
CA GLN A 232 -0.03 -19.00 -15.59
C GLN A 232 0.48 -18.43 -16.91
N PRO A 233 1.79 -18.12 -17.05
CA PRO A 233 2.33 -17.41 -18.23
C PRO A 233 2.06 -18.09 -19.57
N ALA A 234 1.85 -19.42 -19.58
CA ALA A 234 1.55 -20.19 -20.78
C ALA A 234 0.04 -20.26 -21.12
N ALA A 235 -0.84 -19.78 -20.24
CA ALA A 235 -2.29 -19.78 -20.45
C ALA A 235 -2.77 -18.43 -21.01
N GLU A 236 -3.87 -18.46 -21.76
CA GLU A 236 -4.56 -17.24 -22.16
C GLU A 236 -5.27 -16.61 -20.94
N PRO A 237 -5.16 -15.28 -20.75
CA PRO A 237 -5.85 -14.60 -19.67
C PRO A 237 -7.36 -14.57 -19.92
N SER A 238 -8.15 -14.84 -18.88
CA SER A 238 -9.62 -14.77 -18.94
C SER A 238 -10.16 -13.77 -17.93
N ILE A 239 -11.25 -13.09 -18.31
CA ILE A 239 -12.01 -12.20 -17.42
C ILE A 239 -13.46 -12.66 -17.44
N GLU A 240 -13.98 -13.04 -16.27
CA GLU A 240 -15.33 -13.58 -16.10
C GLU A 240 -16.12 -12.72 -15.10
N PRO A 241 -17.29 -12.18 -15.47
CA PRO A 241 -18.10 -11.37 -14.56
C PRO A 241 -18.46 -12.11 -13.27
N VAL A 242 -18.50 -11.37 -12.16
CA VAL A 242 -19.01 -11.88 -10.88
C VAL A 242 -19.99 -10.89 -10.26
N ALA A 243 -20.90 -11.41 -9.44
CA ALA A 243 -21.81 -10.56 -8.67
C ALA A 243 -21.02 -9.66 -7.71
N GLY A 244 -21.48 -8.41 -7.53
CA GLY A 244 -20.88 -7.46 -6.58
C GLY A 244 -20.76 -8.01 -5.16
N ALA A 245 -21.72 -8.82 -4.71
CA ALA A 245 -21.66 -9.50 -3.41
C ALA A 245 -20.45 -10.46 -3.28
N VAL A 246 -20.06 -11.15 -4.36
CA VAL A 246 -18.88 -12.01 -4.38
C VAL A 246 -17.60 -11.18 -4.25
N ALA A 247 -17.54 -10.04 -4.95
CA ALA A 247 -16.44 -9.09 -4.82
C ALA A 247 -16.38 -8.48 -3.42
N ALA A 248 -17.52 -8.05 -2.86
CA ALA A 248 -17.58 -7.52 -1.50
C ALA A 248 -17.00 -8.50 -0.47
N MET A 249 -17.39 -9.78 -0.57
CA MET A 249 -16.86 -10.83 0.29
C MET A 249 -15.38 -11.14 0.06
N ALA A 250 -14.86 -10.90 -1.14
CA ALA A 250 -13.44 -11.04 -1.41
C ALA A 250 -12.65 -9.86 -0.80
N LEU A 251 -13.12 -8.64 -0.98
CA LEU A 251 -12.47 -7.41 -0.51
C LEU A 251 -12.50 -7.27 1.02
N VAL A 252 -13.60 -7.68 1.67
CA VAL A 252 -13.73 -7.55 3.13
C VAL A 252 -12.64 -8.31 3.88
N ARG A 253 -12.19 -9.45 3.35
CA ARG A 253 -11.09 -10.24 3.93
C ARG A 253 -9.74 -9.51 3.91
N GLY A 254 -9.55 -8.57 2.98
CA GLY A 254 -8.37 -7.73 2.86
C GLY A 254 -8.55 -6.34 3.47
N THR A 255 -9.68 -6.05 4.13
CA THR A 255 -9.99 -4.71 4.64
C THR A 255 -9.70 -4.64 6.12
N TRP A 256 -8.76 -3.78 6.52
CA TRP A 256 -8.35 -3.66 7.93
C TRP A 256 -9.51 -3.28 8.84
N ALA A 257 -10.36 -2.34 8.41
CA ALA A 257 -11.53 -1.95 9.21
C ALA A 257 -12.50 -3.10 9.52
N ALA A 258 -12.53 -4.15 8.67
CA ALA A 258 -13.37 -5.32 8.89
C ALA A 258 -12.83 -6.25 9.97
N SER A 259 -11.55 -6.15 10.34
CA SER A 259 -11.02 -6.83 11.53
C SER A 259 -11.44 -6.14 12.83
N GLN A 260 -11.82 -4.86 12.75
CA GLN A 260 -12.33 -4.09 13.89
C GLN A 260 -13.84 -4.26 14.04
N ASP A 261 -14.59 -4.10 12.96
CA ASP A 261 -16.03 -4.30 12.88
C ASP A 261 -16.38 -4.88 11.50
N PHE A 262 -16.62 -6.20 11.48
CA PHE A 262 -16.91 -6.92 10.25
C PHE A 262 -18.20 -6.47 9.58
N ALA A 263 -19.27 -6.25 10.35
CA ALA A 263 -20.58 -5.91 9.80
C ALA A 263 -20.56 -4.52 9.16
N ALA A 264 -20.00 -3.54 9.86
CA ALA A 264 -19.84 -2.19 9.32
C ALA A 264 -18.84 -2.16 8.14
N GLY A 265 -17.77 -2.95 8.22
CA GLY A 265 -16.80 -3.12 7.12
C GLY A 265 -17.47 -3.66 5.85
N LEU A 266 -18.25 -4.73 5.97
CA LEU A 266 -18.96 -5.33 4.84
C LEU A 266 -19.99 -4.38 4.24
N ALA A 267 -20.80 -3.71 5.06
CA ALA A 267 -21.82 -2.77 4.58
C ALA A 267 -21.21 -1.63 3.74
N ARG A 268 -20.05 -1.12 4.15
CA ARG A 268 -19.36 -0.05 3.42
C ARG A 268 -18.73 -0.54 2.12
N ILE A 269 -18.14 -1.74 2.11
CA ILE A 269 -17.63 -2.33 0.87
C ILE A 269 -18.78 -2.60 -0.09
N ALA A 270 -19.92 -3.10 0.39
CA ALA A 270 -21.10 -3.30 -0.44
C ALA A 270 -21.54 -1.98 -1.09
N SER A 271 -21.67 -0.91 -0.31
CA SER A 271 -22.01 0.42 -0.84
C SER A 271 -20.95 0.98 -1.79
N LEU A 272 -19.66 0.76 -1.53
CA LEU A 272 -18.58 1.15 -2.44
C LEU A 272 -18.67 0.43 -3.80
N LEU A 273 -19.29 -0.75 -3.84
CA LEU A 273 -19.47 -1.57 -5.02
C LEU A 273 -20.83 -1.38 -5.72
N ASP A 274 -21.64 -0.43 -5.28
CA ASP A 274 -22.87 -0.05 -6.00
C ASP A 274 -22.52 0.41 -7.42
N ASP A 275 -23.18 -0.18 -8.43
CA ASP A 275 -22.94 0.03 -9.85
C ASP A 275 -21.47 -0.18 -10.30
N VAL A 276 -20.70 -1.00 -9.58
CA VAL A 276 -19.32 -1.35 -9.93
C VAL A 276 -19.26 -2.68 -10.68
N ARG A 277 -18.64 -2.67 -11.86
CA ARG A 277 -18.42 -3.90 -12.65
C ARG A 277 -17.35 -4.76 -11.99
N CYS A 278 -17.74 -5.95 -11.55
CA CYS A 278 -16.86 -6.89 -10.88
C CYS A 278 -16.58 -8.10 -11.78
N ALA A 279 -15.33 -8.56 -11.82
CA ALA A 279 -14.95 -9.77 -12.54
C ALA A 279 -13.82 -10.54 -11.83
N ARG A 280 -13.70 -11.83 -12.13
CA ARG A 280 -12.50 -12.63 -11.86
C ARG A 280 -11.54 -12.53 -13.02
N LEU A 281 -10.25 -12.47 -12.71
CA LEU A 281 -9.16 -12.44 -13.67
C LEU A 281 -8.24 -13.65 -13.44
N ARG A 282 -8.09 -14.50 -14.46
CA ARG A 282 -6.99 -15.45 -14.55
C ARG A 282 -5.83 -14.78 -15.24
N VAL A 283 -4.69 -14.70 -14.56
CA VAL A 283 -3.49 -14.02 -15.05
C VAL A 283 -2.70 -14.96 -15.95
N GLY A 284 -2.55 -14.59 -17.23
CA GLY A 284 -1.72 -15.26 -18.22
C GLY A 284 -0.35 -14.59 -18.36
N ALA A 285 0.20 -14.57 -19.58
CA ALA A 285 1.34 -13.70 -19.90
C ALA A 285 1.01 -12.22 -19.62
N LEU A 286 1.97 -11.44 -19.10
CA LEU A 286 1.72 -10.08 -18.61
C LEU A 286 1.16 -9.14 -19.69
N ASP A 287 1.75 -9.12 -20.89
CA ASP A 287 1.29 -8.27 -21.98
C ASP A 287 -0.11 -8.66 -22.47
N ALA A 288 -0.39 -9.96 -22.60
CA ALA A 288 -1.72 -10.45 -22.96
C ALA A 288 -2.76 -10.09 -21.88
N THR A 289 -2.38 -10.21 -20.60
CA THR A 289 -3.26 -9.93 -19.46
C THR A 289 -3.62 -8.45 -19.40
N THR A 290 -2.62 -7.56 -19.51
CA THR A 290 -2.84 -6.11 -19.48
C THR A 290 -3.65 -5.62 -20.68
N ALA A 291 -3.43 -6.20 -21.88
CA ALA A 291 -4.27 -5.93 -23.04
C ALA A 291 -5.71 -6.40 -22.86
N ARG A 292 -5.91 -7.59 -22.27
CA ARG A 292 -7.25 -8.14 -21.97
C ARG A 292 -8.00 -7.28 -20.96
N ILE A 293 -7.32 -6.75 -19.94
CA ILE A 293 -7.89 -5.82 -18.98
C ILE A 293 -8.34 -4.53 -19.69
N ALA A 294 -7.46 -3.90 -20.48
CA ALA A 294 -7.81 -2.69 -21.21
C ALA A 294 -9.06 -2.89 -22.09
N GLY A 295 -9.09 -3.97 -22.89
CA GLY A 295 -10.24 -4.29 -23.73
C GLY A 295 -11.53 -4.55 -22.94
N TRP A 296 -11.46 -5.19 -21.77
CA TRP A 296 -12.64 -5.40 -20.91
C TRP A 296 -13.17 -4.10 -20.28
N LEU A 297 -12.27 -3.17 -19.92
CA LEU A 297 -12.64 -1.85 -19.40
C LEU A 297 -13.28 -0.97 -20.47
N GLU A 298 -12.84 -1.10 -21.72
CA GLU A 298 -13.39 -0.36 -22.88
C GLU A 298 -14.72 -0.93 -23.38
N ALA A 299 -14.92 -2.24 -23.23
CA ALA A 299 -16.18 -2.88 -23.59
C ALA A 299 -17.31 -2.31 -22.71
N GLN A 300 -18.32 -1.70 -23.33
CA GLN A 300 -19.52 -1.28 -22.62
C GLN A 300 -20.22 -2.51 -22.01
N PRO A 301 -20.80 -2.40 -20.80
CA PRO A 301 -21.61 -3.47 -20.22
C PRO A 301 -22.81 -3.83 -21.09
#